data_AF-A0A7V1N1A2-F1
#
_entry.id   AF-A0A7V1N1A2-F1
#
_cell.length_a   1.000
_cell.length_b   1.000
_cell.length_c   1.000
_cell.angle_alpha   90.00
_cell.angle_beta   90.00
_cell.angle_gamma   90.00
#
_symmetry.space_group_name_H-M   'P 1'
#
loop_
_entity.id
_entity.type
_entity.pdbx_description
1 polymer ?
#
loop_
_entity_poly.entity_id
_entity_poly.type
_entity_poly.pdbx_seq_one_letter_code
_entity_poly.pdbx_strand_id
1 'polypeptide(L)'
;NLTGVAFDRPMSESVVSKALERAKVGDRIKFKGGDFTTDDFDFGDPFDGILISQIIHIIDRQSSADLLKRAVNVVKPGGFLAVHEMTLGPDDDPGPAAVFSIQMMLGTKSGGVYTKDEIAGWMKDAGLTIESDTRMDARSEVIVGRKG
;
A
#
# COMPACT_ATOMS: atom_id res chain seq x y z
N ASN A 1 23.06 0.13 -0.51
CA ASN A 1 22.46 -1.02 -1.23
C ASN A 1 21.19 -1.44 -0.51
N LEU A 2 20.02 -1.32 -1.15
CA LEU A 2 18.74 -1.74 -0.56
C LEU A 2 18.47 -3.23 -0.89
N THR A 3 17.90 -3.97 0.05
CA THR A 3 17.29 -5.29 -0.15
C THR A 3 15.81 -5.21 0.17
N GLY A 4 15.01 -6.19 -0.24
CA GLY A 4 13.58 -6.14 0.02
C GLY A 4 12.87 -7.47 -0.11
N VAL A 5 11.58 -7.45 0.23
CA VAL A 5 10.64 -8.55 0.07
C VAL A 5 9.47 -8.05 -0.76
N ALA A 6 9.14 -8.78 -1.83
CA ALA A 6 7.89 -8.62 -2.55
C ALA A 6 6.87 -9.60 -1.97
N PHE A 7 5.79 -9.07 -1.40
CA PHE A 7 4.74 -9.87 -0.77
C PHE A 7 3.43 -9.74 -1.55
N ASP A 8 2.88 -10.88 -1.95
CA ASP A 8 1.63 -10.96 -2.72
C ASP A 8 1.08 -12.40 -2.64
N ARG A 9 -0.06 -12.67 -3.26
CA ARG A 9 -0.67 -14.01 -3.33
C ARG A 9 0.31 -15.02 -3.91
N PRO A 10 0.40 -16.26 -3.40
CA PRO A 10 1.33 -17.28 -3.91
C PRO A 10 1.24 -17.50 -5.43
N MET A 11 0.04 -17.34 -6.00
CA MET A 11 -0.19 -17.48 -7.44
C MET A 11 0.49 -16.41 -8.31
N SER A 12 0.93 -15.28 -7.74
CA SER A 12 1.63 -14.22 -8.48
C SER A 12 3.14 -14.42 -8.57
N GLU A 13 3.71 -15.44 -7.90
CA GLU A 13 5.16 -15.69 -7.85
C GLU A 13 5.83 -15.64 -9.23
N SER A 14 5.25 -16.34 -10.21
CA SER A 14 5.81 -16.40 -11.56
C SER A 14 5.83 -15.05 -12.27
N VAL A 15 4.86 -14.18 -11.99
CA VAL A 15 4.76 -12.83 -12.55
C VAL A 15 5.77 -11.92 -11.86
N VAL A 16 5.84 -11.98 -10.53
CA VAL A 16 6.78 -11.19 -9.73
C VAL A 16 8.23 -11.54 -10.08
N SER A 17 8.59 -12.83 -10.12
CA SER A 17 9.94 -13.27 -10.46
C SER A 17 10.40 -12.75 -11.83
N LYS A 18 9.53 -12.81 -12.85
CA LYS A 18 9.82 -12.24 -14.18
C LYS A 18 10.00 -10.72 -14.13
N ALA A 19 9.23 -10.02 -13.30
CA ALA A 19 9.40 -8.57 -13.13
C ALA A 19 10.74 -8.23 -12.45
N LEU A 20 11.14 -8.98 -11.43
CA LEU A 20 12.42 -8.82 -10.73
C LEU A 20 13.62 -9.12 -11.63
N GLU A 21 13.53 -10.13 -12.48
CA GLU A 21 14.53 -10.45 -13.51
C GLU A 21 14.68 -9.32 -14.53
N ARG A 22 13.56 -8.83 -15.08
CA ARG A 22 13.55 -7.70 -16.03
C ARG A 22 14.14 -6.44 -15.43
N ALA A 23 13.85 -6.17 -14.16
CA ALA A 23 14.40 -5.06 -13.41
C ALA A 23 15.86 -5.28 -12.96
N LYS A 24 16.42 -6.49 -13.14
CA LYS A 24 17.78 -6.88 -12.72
C LYS A 24 18.04 -6.68 -11.22
N VAL A 25 17.05 -7.03 -10.40
CA VAL A 25 17.10 -6.89 -8.92
C VAL A 25 16.82 -8.19 -8.15
N GLY A 26 16.70 -9.32 -8.86
CA GLY A 26 16.38 -10.62 -8.25
C GLY A 26 17.32 -11.06 -7.12
N ASP A 27 18.61 -10.66 -7.19
CA ASP A 27 19.58 -10.98 -6.14
C ASP A 27 19.34 -10.22 -4.81
N ARG A 28 18.52 -9.16 -4.83
CA ARG A 28 18.28 -8.27 -3.69
C ARG A 28 16.84 -8.28 -3.18
N ILE A 29 15.90 -8.78 -3.98
CA ILE A 29 14.47 -8.83 -3.64
C ILE A 29 13.99 -10.27 -3.67
N LYS A 30 13.45 -10.74 -2.55
CA LYS A 30 12.86 -12.09 -2.43
C LYS A 30 11.35 -12.02 -2.56
N PHE A 31 10.74 -13.01 -3.21
CA PHE A 31 9.29 -13.17 -3.17
C PHE A 31 8.86 -13.93 -1.90
N LYS A 32 7.75 -13.51 -1.30
CA LYS A 32 7.09 -14.22 -0.21
C LYS A 32 5.59 -14.25 -0.50
N GLY A 33 5.05 -15.45 -0.69
CA GLY A 33 3.61 -15.65 -0.90
C GLY A 33 2.82 -15.54 0.40
N GLY A 34 1.67 -14.87 0.35
CA GLY A 34 0.69 -14.83 1.44
C GLY A 34 -0.57 -14.02 1.11
N ASP A 35 -1.41 -13.79 2.10
CA ASP A 35 -2.63 -12.99 2.03
C ASP A 35 -2.50 -11.76 2.93
N PHE A 36 -2.35 -10.57 2.33
CA PHE A 36 -2.19 -9.34 3.10
C PHE A 36 -3.44 -8.98 3.92
N THR A 37 -4.59 -9.63 3.72
CA THR A 37 -5.81 -9.37 4.49
C THR A 37 -5.86 -10.17 5.80
N THR A 38 -5.13 -11.28 5.89
CA THR A 38 -5.21 -12.20 7.04
C THR A 38 -3.86 -12.52 7.67
N ASP A 39 -2.79 -12.57 6.88
CA ASP A 39 -1.51 -13.09 7.33
C ASP A 39 -0.74 -12.02 8.08
N ASP A 40 -0.19 -12.39 9.24
CA ASP A 40 0.76 -11.55 9.96
C ASP A 40 2.05 -11.36 9.17
N PHE A 41 2.64 -10.18 9.31
CA PHE A 41 3.85 -9.78 8.60
C PHE A 41 5.12 -10.27 9.29
N ASP A 42 5.22 -11.57 9.54
CA ASP A 42 6.43 -12.18 10.10
C ASP A 42 7.48 -12.47 9.00
N PHE A 43 8.24 -11.43 8.68
CA PHE A 43 9.33 -11.49 7.71
C PHE A 43 10.72 -11.60 8.37
N GLY A 44 10.78 -11.82 9.68
CA GLY A 44 12.00 -11.74 10.48
C GLY A 44 12.27 -10.31 10.97
N ASP A 45 13.34 -9.69 10.48
CA ASP A 45 13.73 -8.35 10.93
C ASP A 45 12.73 -7.28 10.43
N PRO A 46 12.46 -6.23 11.22
CA PRO A 46 11.66 -5.10 10.78
C PRO A 46 12.27 -4.37 9.57
N PHE A 47 11.44 -3.68 8.81
CA PHE A 47 11.82 -2.96 7.59
C PHE A 47 12.18 -1.50 7.86
N ASP A 48 13.14 -0.98 7.09
CA ASP A 48 13.44 0.46 7.05
C ASP A 48 12.35 1.26 6.32
N GLY A 49 11.59 0.60 5.43
CA GLY A 49 10.49 1.19 4.69
C GLY A 49 9.56 0.14 4.11
N ILE A 50 8.26 0.45 4.05
CA ILE A 50 7.23 -0.37 3.40
C ILE A 50 6.52 0.47 2.34
N LEU A 51 6.20 -0.15 1.21
CA LEU A 51 5.38 0.42 0.14
C LEU A 51 4.12 -0.41 -0.03
N ILE A 52 2.96 0.23 0.14
CA ILE A 52 1.66 -0.33 -0.21
C ILE A 52 1.16 0.46 -1.42
N SER A 53 1.14 -0.18 -2.59
CA SER A 53 0.91 0.49 -3.86
C SER A 53 -0.23 -0.16 -4.61
N GLN A 54 -1.31 0.58 -4.82
CA GLN A 54 -2.48 0.14 -5.60
C GLN A 54 -3.09 -1.14 -5.01
N ILE A 55 -3.29 -1.15 -3.69
CA ILE A 55 -3.82 -2.29 -2.92
C ILE A 55 -5.05 -1.89 -2.15
N ILE A 56 -5.03 -0.78 -1.41
CA ILE A 56 -6.10 -0.54 -0.43
C ILE A 56 -7.45 -0.31 -1.10
N HIS A 57 -7.47 0.11 -2.37
CA HIS A 57 -8.71 0.29 -3.12
C HIS A 57 -9.46 -1.02 -3.46
N ILE A 58 -8.84 -2.21 -3.32
CA ILE A 58 -9.50 -3.50 -3.59
C ILE A 58 -10.14 -4.13 -2.35
N ILE A 59 -10.03 -3.48 -1.19
CA ILE A 59 -10.56 -3.93 0.10
C ILE A 59 -11.33 -2.80 0.79
N ASP A 60 -12.20 -3.14 1.74
CA ASP A 60 -12.97 -2.12 2.48
C ASP A 60 -12.12 -1.32 3.47
N ARG A 61 -12.70 -0.19 3.92
CA ARG A 61 -12.10 0.75 4.87
C ARG A 61 -11.53 0.08 6.12
N GLN A 62 -12.24 -0.88 6.69
CA GLN A 62 -11.83 -1.52 7.93
C GLN A 62 -10.59 -2.39 7.69
N SER A 63 -10.61 -3.18 6.60
CA SER A 63 -9.45 -3.95 6.17
C SER A 63 -8.27 -3.06 5.73
N SER A 64 -8.52 -1.91 5.10
CA SER A 64 -7.45 -0.95 4.77
C SER A 64 -6.76 -0.44 6.03
N ALA A 65 -7.53 0.02 7.02
CA ALA A 65 -6.97 0.53 8.28
C ALA A 65 -6.21 -0.55 9.06
N ASP A 66 -6.75 -1.79 9.12
CA ASP A 66 -6.07 -2.93 9.74
C ASP A 66 -4.75 -3.28 9.04
N LEU A 67 -4.75 -3.34 7.70
CA LEU A 67 -3.55 -3.58 6.90
C LEU A 67 -2.46 -2.54 7.20
N LEU A 68 -2.80 -1.25 7.21
CA LEU A 68 -1.83 -0.20 7.51
C LEU A 68 -1.29 -0.33 8.93
N LYS A 69 -2.14 -0.64 9.93
CA LYS A 69 -1.70 -0.87 11.30
C LYS A 69 -0.73 -2.04 11.42
N ARG A 70 -1.03 -3.17 10.79
CA ARG A 70 -0.13 -4.34 10.79
C ARG A 70 1.17 -4.07 10.04
N ALA A 71 1.13 -3.31 8.94
CA ALA A 71 2.33 -2.87 8.24
C ALA A 71 3.25 -2.03 9.13
N VAL A 72 2.70 -1.04 9.86
CA VAL A 72 3.50 -0.18 10.76
C VAL A 72 4.16 -0.97 11.89
N ASN A 73 3.57 -2.06 12.37
CA ASN A 73 4.16 -2.90 13.41
C ASN A 73 5.53 -3.45 13.02
N VAL A 74 5.76 -3.71 11.73
CA VAL A 74 7.02 -4.24 11.22
C VAL A 74 7.91 -3.17 10.57
N VAL A 75 7.61 -1.89 10.76
CA VAL A 75 8.52 -0.77 10.42
C VAL A 75 9.43 -0.46 11.62
N LYS A 76 10.72 -0.24 11.38
CA LYS A 76 11.66 0.20 12.43
C LYS A 76 11.33 1.61 12.94
N PRO A 77 11.67 1.96 14.19
CA PRO A 77 11.73 3.37 14.61
C PRO A 77 12.57 4.19 13.63
N GLY A 78 12.07 5.35 13.21
CA GLY A 78 12.68 6.21 12.18
C GLY A 78 12.45 5.76 10.73
N GLY A 79 11.91 4.55 10.50
CA GLY A 79 11.51 4.05 9.18
C GLY A 79 10.20 4.66 8.69
N PHE A 80 9.75 4.27 7.50
CA PHE A 80 8.56 4.86 6.87
C PHE A 80 7.57 3.83 6.30
N LEU A 81 6.33 4.27 6.14
CA LEU A 81 5.32 3.61 5.30
C LEU A 81 4.88 4.59 4.22
N ALA A 82 4.93 4.16 2.96
CA ALA A 82 4.41 4.90 1.83
C ALA A 82 3.17 4.19 1.28
N VAL A 83 2.07 4.92 1.15
CA VAL A 83 0.85 4.47 0.48
C VAL A 83 0.74 5.17 -0.87
N HIS A 84 0.70 4.41 -1.96
CA HIS A 84 0.57 4.92 -3.32
C HIS A 84 -0.78 4.50 -3.90
N GLU A 85 -1.66 5.47 -4.10
CA GLU A 85 -3.05 5.22 -4.46
C GLU A 85 -3.64 6.21 -5.45
N MET A 86 -4.72 5.80 -6.12
CA MET A 86 -5.64 6.74 -6.72
C MET A 86 -6.54 7.30 -5.62
N THR A 87 -6.57 8.63 -5.47
CA THR A 87 -7.34 9.29 -4.41
C THR A 87 -8.58 9.98 -4.97
N LEU A 88 -9.68 9.89 -4.21
CA LEU A 88 -10.92 10.58 -4.54
C LEU A 88 -10.74 12.10 -4.37
N GLY A 89 -11.21 12.88 -5.34
CA GLY A 89 -11.35 14.33 -5.21
C GLY A 89 -12.48 14.72 -4.23
N PRO A 90 -12.66 16.01 -3.98
CA PRO A 90 -13.79 16.51 -3.18
C PRO A 90 -15.14 16.17 -3.84
N ASP A 91 -16.23 16.19 -3.06
CA ASP A 91 -17.57 15.76 -3.53
C ASP A 91 -18.09 16.54 -4.75
N ASP A 92 -17.69 17.80 -4.91
CA ASP A 92 -18.07 18.67 -6.03
C ASP A 92 -17.23 18.48 -7.30
N ASP A 93 -16.06 17.85 -7.18
CA ASP A 93 -15.22 17.41 -8.30
C ASP A 93 -14.43 16.14 -7.93
N PRO A 94 -15.09 14.97 -7.89
CA PRO A 94 -14.45 13.74 -7.44
C PRO A 94 -13.46 13.17 -8.48
N GLY A 95 -13.42 13.76 -9.68
CA GLY A 95 -12.47 13.44 -10.73
C GLY A 95 -12.61 12.01 -11.30
N PRO A 96 -11.58 11.51 -12.03
CA PRO A 96 -11.61 10.19 -12.65
C PRO A 96 -11.67 9.04 -11.62
N ALA A 97 -11.31 9.31 -10.37
CA ALA A 97 -11.36 8.37 -9.26
C ALA A 97 -12.78 7.88 -8.94
N ALA A 98 -13.82 8.69 -9.19
CA ALA A 98 -15.21 8.28 -9.00
C ALA A 98 -15.59 7.09 -9.89
N VAL A 99 -15.23 7.14 -11.18
CA VAL A 99 -15.49 6.05 -12.12
C VAL A 99 -14.69 4.81 -11.73
N PHE A 100 -13.44 4.98 -11.31
CA PHE A 100 -12.62 3.88 -10.80
C PHE A 100 -13.23 3.25 -9.53
N SER A 101 -13.82 4.05 -8.63
CA SER A 101 -14.52 3.53 -7.45
C SER A 101 -15.72 2.65 -7.81
N ILE A 102 -16.46 2.99 -8.87
CA ILE A 102 -17.53 2.12 -9.38
C ILE A 102 -16.95 0.79 -9.90
N GLN A 103 -15.80 0.83 -10.60
CA GLN A 103 -15.13 -0.38 -11.04
C GLN A 103 -14.70 -1.25 -9.87
N MET A 104 -14.20 -0.66 -8.77
CA MET A 104 -13.84 -1.40 -7.56
C MET A 104 -15.06 -2.01 -6.88
N MET A 105 -16.17 -1.26 -6.79
CA MET A 105 -17.44 -1.77 -6.24
C MET A 105 -17.99 -2.96 -7.04
N LEU A 106 -17.82 -2.96 -8.36
CA LEU A 106 -18.29 -4.04 -9.23
C LEU A 106 -17.32 -5.22 -9.31
N GLY A 107 -16.01 -4.93 -9.27
CA GLY A 107 -14.94 -5.89 -9.55
C GLY A 107 -14.33 -6.56 -8.32
N THR A 108 -14.66 -6.09 -7.12
CA THR A 108 -14.11 -6.59 -5.86
C THR A 108 -15.22 -6.90 -4.87
N LYS A 109 -14.91 -7.64 -3.80
CA LYS A 109 -15.90 -8.01 -2.79
C LYS A 109 -16.38 -6.81 -1.98
N SER A 110 -15.49 -5.87 -1.67
CA SER A 110 -15.78 -4.74 -0.77
C SER A 110 -14.91 -3.50 -1.01
N GLY A 111 -14.20 -3.43 -2.14
CA GLY A 111 -13.29 -2.33 -2.47
C GLY A 111 -14.01 -1.02 -2.80
N GLY A 112 -13.24 0.06 -2.69
CA GLY A 112 -13.68 1.42 -2.96
C GLY A 112 -12.47 2.35 -3.03
N VAL A 113 -12.66 3.55 -3.56
CA VAL A 113 -11.58 4.56 -3.62
C VAL A 113 -11.72 5.50 -2.43
N TYR A 114 -10.59 5.88 -1.84
CA TYR A 114 -10.53 6.68 -0.63
C TYR A 114 -9.90 8.04 -0.90
N THR A 115 -10.31 9.05 -0.14
CA THR A 115 -9.65 10.34 -0.15
C THR A 115 -8.28 10.24 0.52
N LYS A 116 -7.39 11.16 0.17
CA LYS A 116 -6.08 11.27 0.82
C LYS A 116 -6.16 11.49 2.33
N ASP A 117 -7.16 12.24 2.79
CA ASP A 117 -7.33 12.56 4.21
C ASP A 117 -7.74 11.32 5.01
N GLU A 118 -8.52 10.42 4.42
CA GLU A 118 -8.88 9.15 5.03
C GLU A 118 -7.67 8.23 5.17
N ILE A 119 -6.87 8.11 4.11
CA ILE A 119 -5.63 7.31 4.11
C ILE A 119 -4.65 7.87 5.15
N ALA A 120 -4.43 9.18 5.13
CA ALA A 120 -3.57 9.87 6.10
C ALA A 120 -4.10 9.72 7.54
N GLY A 121 -5.43 9.70 7.72
CA GLY A 121 -6.07 9.42 9.00
C GLY A 121 -5.71 8.04 9.54
N TRP A 122 -5.88 6.99 8.73
CA TRP A 122 -5.51 5.63 9.13
C TRP A 122 -4.02 5.47 9.43
N MET A 123 -3.16 6.14 8.67
CA MET A 123 -1.71 6.16 8.92
C MET A 123 -1.38 6.82 10.27
N LYS A 124 -2.06 7.92 10.62
CA LYS A 124 -1.91 8.57 11.94
C LYS A 124 -2.41 7.69 13.07
N ASP A 125 -3.56 7.04 12.88
CA ASP A 125 -4.13 6.10 13.85
C ASP A 125 -3.23 4.87 14.08
N ALA A 126 -2.43 4.51 13.06
CA ALA A 126 -1.39 3.48 13.16
C ALA A 126 -0.09 3.96 13.83
N GLY A 127 -0.01 5.24 14.25
CA GLY A 127 1.13 5.80 14.96
C GLY A 127 2.20 6.47 14.08
N LEU A 128 1.88 6.78 12.81
CA LEU A 128 2.79 7.50 11.94
C LEU A 128 2.58 9.02 12.02
N THR A 129 3.67 9.77 11.83
CA THR A 129 3.61 11.19 11.51
C THR A 129 3.68 11.37 10.00
N ILE A 130 2.68 12.02 9.39
CA ILE A 130 2.68 12.28 7.94
C ILE A 130 3.82 13.26 7.60
N GLU A 131 4.72 12.84 6.72
CA GLU A 131 5.88 13.60 6.27
C GLU A 131 5.61 14.31 4.94
N SER A 132 4.90 13.64 4.02
CA SER A 132 4.55 14.22 2.73
C SER A 132 3.30 13.57 2.12
N ASP A 133 2.66 14.34 1.26
CA ASP A 133 1.57 13.93 0.37
C ASP A 133 1.89 14.54 -1.00
N THR A 134 2.22 13.68 -1.97
CA THR A 134 2.70 14.11 -3.29
C THR A 134 1.85 13.51 -4.40
N ARG A 135 1.20 14.37 -5.17
CA ARG A 135 0.55 13.98 -6.43
C ARG A 135 1.62 13.59 -7.45
N MET A 136 1.59 12.35 -7.92
CA MET A 136 2.55 11.82 -8.90
C MET A 136 2.10 12.10 -10.33
N ASP A 137 0.81 11.88 -10.61
CA ASP A 137 0.18 12.19 -11.89
C ASP A 137 -1.31 12.50 -11.73
N ALA A 138 -2.06 12.56 -12.84
CA ALA A 138 -3.50 12.84 -12.82
C ALA A 138 -4.34 11.79 -12.08
N ARG A 139 -3.76 10.63 -11.76
CA ARG A 139 -4.43 9.42 -11.27
C ARG A 139 -3.83 8.86 -9.99
N SER A 140 -2.64 9.28 -9.56
CA SER A 140 -2.07 8.75 -8.33
C SER A 140 -1.36 9.76 -7.44
N GLU A 141 -1.36 9.43 -6.16
CA GLU A 141 -0.87 10.22 -5.05
C GLU A 141 -0.08 9.29 -4.11
N VAL A 142 0.99 9.80 -3.52
CA VAL A 142 1.85 9.07 -2.58
C VAL A 142 1.87 9.80 -1.26
N ILE A 143 1.37 9.13 -0.22
CA ILE A 143 1.35 9.63 1.16
C ILE A 143 2.42 8.87 1.95
N VAL A 144 3.36 9.60 2.55
CA VAL A 144 4.47 9.04 3.32
C VAL A 144 4.31 9.40 4.79
N GLY A 145 4.35 8.38 5.65
CA GLY A 145 4.34 8.54 7.10
C GLY A 145 5.59 7.95 7.73
N ARG A 146 6.16 8.65 8.71
CA ARG A 146 7.34 8.22 9.46
C ARG A 146 6.95 7.66 10.82
N LYS A 147 7.60 6.56 11.21
CA LYS A 147 7.46 5.98 12.55
C LYS A 147 8.43 6.67 13.50
N GLY A 148 7.93 7.10 14.66
CA GLY A 148 8.73 7.68 15.75
C GLY A 148 9.71 6.70 16.37
#